data_AF-A0A350AGW3-F1
#
_entry.id   AF-A0A350AGW3-F1
#
_cell.length_a   1.000
_cell.length_b   1.000
_cell.length_c   1.000
_cell.angle_alpha   90.00
_cell.angle_beta   90.00
_cell.angle_gamma   90.00
#
_symmetry.space_group_name_H-M   'P 1'
#
loop_
_entity.id
_entity.type
_entity.pdbx_description
1 polymer ?
#
loop_
_entity_poly.entity_id
_entity_poly.type
_entity_poly.pdbx_seq_one_letter_code
_entity_poly.pdbx_strand_id
1 'polypeptide(L)'
;MSTCLDFDRGSYSLWRDQKCWGADAVAGPVGRLSTSIAPEVNAFRVANGLPALAPDGRSARVAKADAIDMQGRAFFSHTGQDGSSAGSRLKRQEYGF
;
A
#
# COMPACT_ATOMS: atom_id res chain seq x y z
N MET A 1 -20.77 9.85 18.33
CA MET A 1 -19.56 9.78 19.18
C MET A 1 -18.78 8.55 18.73
N SER A 2 -17.88 8.71 17.77
CA SER A 2 -17.11 7.61 17.20
C SER A 2 -15.81 7.46 17.98
N THR A 3 -15.67 6.37 18.71
CA THR A 3 -14.45 6.02 19.45
C THR A 3 -13.36 5.63 18.46
N CYS A 4 -12.24 6.35 18.47
CA CYS A 4 -11.02 5.93 17.79
C CYS A 4 -10.49 4.68 18.50
N LEU A 5 -10.28 3.59 17.77
CA LEU A 5 -9.69 2.38 18.33
C LEU A 5 -8.22 2.67 18.66
N ASP A 6 -7.91 2.63 19.94
CA ASP A 6 -6.57 2.82 20.49
C ASP A 6 -5.75 1.56 20.22
N PHE A 7 -4.87 1.61 19.21
CA PHE A 7 -3.95 0.52 18.88
C PHE A 7 -2.63 0.74 19.63
N ASP A 8 -2.67 0.61 20.96
CA ASP A 8 -1.47 0.63 21.78
C ASP A 8 -0.81 -0.75 21.79
N ARG A 9 0.41 -0.83 21.23
CA ARG A 9 1.54 -1.68 21.65
C ARG A 9 2.77 -1.44 20.76
N GLY A 10 3.26 -0.21 20.65
CA GLY A 10 4.46 0.05 19.84
C GLY A 10 4.98 1.47 19.91
N SER A 11 5.89 1.70 20.84
CA SER A 11 6.52 2.98 21.15
C SER A 11 7.28 3.62 19.96
N TYR A 12 6.71 4.62 19.30
CA TYR A 12 7.47 5.59 18.48
C TYR A 12 6.91 7.01 18.69
N SER A 13 7.31 7.65 19.80
CA SER A 13 6.76 8.90 20.33
C SER A 13 7.27 10.19 19.63
N LEU A 14 7.30 10.25 18.30
CA LEU A 14 7.74 11.44 17.55
C LEU A 14 6.68 12.09 16.64
N TRP A 15 5.42 11.63 16.68
CA TRP A 15 4.34 12.18 15.84
C TRP A 15 3.07 12.50 16.66
N ARG A 16 3.22 13.14 17.82
CA ARG A 16 2.12 13.32 18.79
C ARG A 16 1.08 14.38 18.45
N ASP A 17 1.28 15.21 17.43
CA ASP A 17 0.34 16.29 17.12
C ASP A 17 -0.18 16.20 15.68
N GLN A 18 -0.97 15.17 15.33
CA GLN A 18 -1.90 15.29 14.21
C GLN A 18 -2.99 14.21 14.24
N LYS A 19 -4.22 14.68 14.47
CA LYS A 19 -5.52 14.11 14.09
C LYS A 19 -5.48 12.69 13.48
N CYS A 20 -5.98 11.71 14.24
CA CYS A 20 -6.58 10.46 13.77
C CYS A 20 -6.06 9.94 12.42
N TRP A 21 -4.82 9.44 12.36
CA TRP A 21 -4.33 8.82 11.14
C TRP A 21 -5.05 7.47 10.92
N GLY A 22 -5.60 7.27 9.72
CA GLY A 22 -6.00 5.94 9.24
C GLY A 22 -7.49 5.62 9.20
N ALA A 23 -8.36 6.39 9.88
CA ALA A 23 -9.81 6.14 9.80
C ALA A 23 -10.36 6.35 8.37
N ASP A 24 -9.87 7.36 7.65
CA ASP A 24 -10.22 7.63 6.25
C ASP A 24 -9.45 6.74 5.25
N ALA A 25 -8.30 6.19 5.65
CA ALA A 25 -7.48 5.32 4.81
C ALA A 25 -8.06 3.90 4.71
N VAL A 26 -8.70 3.41 5.78
CA VAL A 26 -9.33 2.08 5.83
C VAL A 26 -10.74 2.09 5.22
N ALA A 27 -11.44 3.24 5.26
CA ALA A 27 -12.80 3.36 4.74
C ALA A 27 -12.88 3.78 3.25
N GLY A 28 -11.76 4.15 2.62
CA GLY A 28 -11.72 4.59 1.23
C GLY A 28 -11.27 3.50 0.25
N PRO A 29 -11.77 3.47 -1.00
CA PRO A 29 -11.19 2.59 -2.01
C PRO A 29 -9.72 2.98 -2.21
N VAL A 30 -8.84 2.01 -1.98
CA VAL A 30 -7.38 2.01 -2.18
C VAL A 30 -6.92 2.46 -3.59
N GLY A 31 -7.88 2.75 -4.48
CA GLY A 31 -7.66 3.48 -5.71
C GLY A 31 -7.22 4.93 -5.50
N ARG A 32 -7.55 5.62 -4.39
CA ARG A 32 -7.18 7.05 -4.26
C ARG A 32 -5.68 7.30 -4.06
N LEU A 33 -5.00 6.56 -3.17
CA LEU A 33 -3.57 6.77 -2.90
C LEU A 33 -2.67 6.32 -4.06
N SER A 34 -3.01 5.20 -4.71
CA SER A 34 -2.27 4.71 -5.87
C SER A 34 -2.44 5.63 -7.07
N THR A 35 -3.64 6.18 -7.29
CA THR A 35 -3.88 7.21 -8.32
C THR A 35 -3.21 8.55 -7.99
N SER A 36 -3.05 8.92 -6.71
CA SER A 36 -2.38 10.19 -6.36
C SER A 36 -0.86 10.14 -6.53
N ILE A 37 -0.22 9.00 -6.26
CA ILE A 37 1.26 8.89 -6.29
C ILE A 37 1.81 8.49 -7.67
N ALA A 38 1.05 7.79 -8.51
CA ALA A 38 1.52 7.36 -9.83
C ALA A 38 1.99 8.53 -10.74
N PRO A 39 1.31 9.70 -10.78
CA PRO A 39 1.79 10.86 -11.53
C PRO A 39 3.13 11.38 -11.01
N GLU A 40 3.35 11.43 -9.69
CA GLU A 40 4.59 11.91 -9.08
C GLU A 40 5.76 10.97 -9.39
N VAL A 41 5.52 9.65 -9.32
CA VAL A 41 6.52 8.64 -9.70
C VAL A 41 6.90 8.79 -11.18
N ASN A 42 5.92 8.96 -12.06
CA ASN A 42 6.19 9.14 -13.49
C ASN A 42 6.88 10.48 -13.79
N ALA A 43 6.54 11.56 -13.08
CA ALA A 43 7.24 12.84 -13.19
C ALA A 43 8.72 12.69 -12.79
N PHE A 44 8.99 12.00 -11.68
CA PHE A 44 10.36 11.70 -11.25
C PHE A 44 11.11 10.85 -12.30
N ARG A 45 10.47 9.84 -12.87
CA ARG A 45 11.08 9.01 -13.94
C ARG A 45 11.45 9.85 -15.16
N VAL A 46 10.52 10.67 -15.66
CA VAL A 46 10.74 11.52 -16.83
C VAL A 46 11.84 12.54 -16.56
N ALA A 47 11.88 13.15 -15.37
CA ALA A 47 12.94 14.06 -14.96
C ALA A 47 14.33 13.40 -14.96
N ASN A 48 14.39 12.08 -14.81
CA ASN A 48 15.62 11.28 -14.85
C ASN A 48 15.84 10.57 -16.20
N GLY A 49 15.15 10.99 -17.27
CA GLY A 49 15.33 10.43 -18.62
C GLY A 49 14.75 9.02 -18.81
N LEU A 50 13.91 8.55 -17.90
CA LEU A 50 13.24 7.26 -17.99
C LEU A 50 11.81 7.41 -18.55
N PRO A 51 11.33 6.47 -19.38
CA PRO A 51 9.93 6.45 -19.82
C PRO A 51 8.96 6.33 -18.64
N ALA A 52 7.79 6.96 -18.74
CA ALA A 52 6.71 6.77 -17.78
C ALA A 52 6.24 5.29 -17.74
N LEU A 53 5.86 4.81 -16.56
CA LEU A 53 5.23 3.49 -16.40
C LEU A 53 3.76 3.55 -16.78
N ALA A 54 3.30 2.51 -17.47
CA ALA A 54 1.87 2.28 -17.70
C ALA A 54 1.24 1.60 -16.46
N PRO A 55 0.07 2.05 -16.00
CA PRO A 55 -0.63 1.37 -14.92
C PRO A 55 -1.18 0.02 -15.37
N ASP A 56 -1.10 -1.01 -14.50
CA ASP A 56 -1.76 -2.30 -14.72
C ASP A 56 -2.67 -2.65 -13.52
N GLY A 57 -3.92 -2.97 -13.82
CA GLY A 57 -4.92 -3.25 -12.78
C GLY A 57 -4.67 -4.52 -11.98
N ARG A 58 -3.97 -5.53 -12.54
CA ARG A 58 -3.60 -6.76 -11.83
C ARG A 58 -2.58 -6.47 -10.74
N SER A 59 -1.54 -5.70 -11.05
CA SER A 59 -0.50 -5.34 -10.07
C SER A 59 -1.07 -4.48 -8.94
N ALA A 60 -1.96 -3.53 -9.28
CA ALA A 60 -2.68 -2.72 -8.28
C ALA A 60 -3.54 -3.58 -7.33
N ARG A 61 -4.25 -4.60 -7.85
CA ARG A 61 -5.04 -5.53 -7.02
C ARG A 61 -4.18 -6.34 -6.07
N VAL A 62 -3.03 -6.84 -6.54
CA VAL A 62 -2.09 -7.61 -5.71
C VAL A 62 -1.52 -6.74 -4.59
N ALA A 63 -1.05 -5.53 -4.92
CA ALA A 63 -0.51 -4.60 -3.93
C ALA A 63 -1.54 -4.24 -2.85
N LYS A 64 -2.81 -4.02 -3.25
CA LYS A 64 -3.91 -3.78 -2.33
C LYS A 64 -4.16 -4.98 -1.40
N ALA A 65 -4.25 -6.18 -1.96
CA ALA A 65 -4.52 -7.39 -1.18
C ALA A 65 -3.41 -7.64 -0.15
N ASP A 66 -2.15 -7.42 -0.54
CA ASP A 66 -1.00 -7.56 0.34
C ASP A 66 -1.00 -6.53 1.48
N ALA A 67 -1.31 -5.26 1.19
CA ALA A 67 -1.42 -4.23 2.20
C ALA A 67 -2.54 -4.52 3.22
N ILE A 68 -3.67 -5.07 2.76
CA ILE A 68 -4.77 -5.48 3.64
C ILE A 68 -4.35 -6.68 4.52
N ASP A 69 -3.62 -7.65 3.98
CA ASP A 69 -3.13 -8.80 4.77
C ASP A 69 -2.14 -8.36 5.85
N MET A 70 -1.18 -7.50 5.50
CA MET A 70 -0.22 -6.89 6.43
C MET A 70 -0.91 -6.11 7.55
N GLN A 71 -1.90 -5.27 7.19
CA GLN A 71 -2.68 -4.51 8.16
C GLN A 71 -3.52 -5.40 9.07
N GLY A 72 -4.24 -6.37 8.51
CA GLY A 72 -5.15 -7.24 9.26
C GLY A 72 -4.44 -8.19 10.24
N ARG A 73 -3.13 -8.38 10.07
CA ARG A 73 -2.31 -9.31 10.86
C ARG A 73 -1.16 -8.63 11.61
N ALA A 74 -1.11 -7.29 11.60
CA ALA A 74 -0.12 -6.48 12.31
C ALA A 74 1.35 -6.87 12.02
N PHE A 75 1.70 -7.06 10.75
CA PHE A 75 3.08 -7.31 10.31
C PHE A 75 3.42 -6.47 9.09
N PHE A 76 4.72 -6.33 8.80
CA PHE A 76 5.21 -5.69 7.58
C PHE A 76 6.36 -6.50 6.99
N SER A 77 6.19 -6.99 5.77
CA SER A 77 7.17 -7.85 5.10
C SER A 77 6.90 -7.90 3.59
N HIS A 78 7.96 -8.11 2.80
CA HIS A 78 7.80 -8.48 1.39
C HIS A 78 7.36 -9.94 1.19
N THR A 79 7.59 -10.78 2.20
CA THR A 79 7.17 -12.20 2.21
C THR A 79 5.83 -12.30 2.92
N GLY A 80 4.86 -12.90 2.23
CA GLY A 80 3.52 -13.10 2.74
C GLY A 80 3.54 -14.20 3.77
N GLN A 81 2.54 -14.26 4.64
CA GLN A 81 2.50 -15.33 5.64
C GLN A 81 2.38 -16.72 5.03
N ASP A 82 1.82 -16.83 3.82
CA ASP A 82 1.79 -18.06 3.02
C ASP A 82 3.14 -18.39 2.37
N GLY A 83 4.21 -17.68 2.72
CA GLY A 83 5.55 -17.81 2.15
C GLY A 83 5.70 -17.17 0.76
N SER A 84 4.66 -16.51 0.25
CA SER A 84 4.70 -15.98 -1.11
C SER A 84 5.54 -14.73 -1.25
N SER A 85 6.26 -14.63 -2.36
CA SER A 85 6.90 -13.38 -2.79
C SER A 85 5.90 -12.48 -3.51
N ALA A 86 6.22 -11.19 -3.67
CA ALA A 86 5.45 -10.28 -4.52
C ALA A 86 5.30 -10.83 -5.95
N GLY A 87 6.35 -11.42 -6.51
CA GLY A 87 6.32 -12.05 -7.84
C GLY A 87 5.38 -13.26 -7.90
N SER A 88 5.35 -14.09 -6.86
CA SER A 88 4.43 -15.24 -6.76
C SER A 88 2.97 -14.77 -6.76
N ARG A 89 2.66 -13.66 -6.06
CA ARG A 89 1.30 -13.09 -6.00
C ARG A 89 0.90 -12.46 -7.33
N LEU A 90 1.84 -11.82 -8.05
CA LEU A 90 1.61 -11.30 -9.40
C LEU A 90 1.35 -12.42 -10.41
N LYS A 91 2.15 -13.49 -10.40
CA LYS A 91 1.95 -14.65 -11.30
C LYS A 91 0.58 -15.31 -11.09
N ARG A 92 0.08 -15.37 -9.86
CA ARG A 92 -1.29 -15.84 -9.55
C ARG A 92 -2.41 -14.99 -10.18
N GLN A 93 -2.10 -13.79 -10.66
CA GLN A 93 -3.01 -12.92 -11.41
C GLN A 93 -2.73 -12.94 -12.92
N GLU A 94 -2.00 -13.96 -13.40
CA GLU A 94 -1.56 -14.08 -14.80
C GLU A 94 -0.76 -12.85 -15.27
N TYR A 95 -0.01 -12.23 -14.35
CA TYR A 95 0.85 -11.09 -14.66
C TYR A 95 2.22 -11.61 -15.13
N GLY A 96 2.54 -11.36 -16.39
CA GLY A 96 3.79 -11.80 -17.03
C GLY A 96 4.90 -10.76 -16.91
N PHE A 97 6.05 -11.19 -16.40
CA PHE A 97 7.31 -10.47 -16.34
C PHE A 97 8.46 -11.48 -16.34
#